data_AF-A0AAD8KBW1-F1
#
_entry.id   AF-A0AAD8KBW1-F1
#
_cell.length_a   1.000
_cell.length_b   1.000
_cell.length_c   1.000
_cell.angle_alpha   90.00
_cell.angle_beta   90.00
_cell.angle_gamma   90.00
#
_symmetry.space_group_name_H-M   'P 1'
#
loop_
_entity.id
_entity.type
_entity.pdbx_description
1 polymer ?
#
loop_
_entity_poly.entity_id
_entity_poly.type
_entity_poly.pdbx_seq_one_letter_code
_entity_poly.pdbx_strand_id
1 'polypeptide(L)'
;MTTYCFSSSRNTITHSKLLFLNSNLYQPKHRNHVGFTQEPKKDLILNIPRSSFSLLNPKNYHKPTHPFASLSESSSQNQENVKEDEQHNNEGDMAGMAQAFHISSNTASAISICIAVAALSLPIFMKTLMQGMGLKTKLLSYVTLLFGFYMAWNIGANDVANAMGTSVGSGALSLRQAVVTAAVLEFSGALLMGGHVTSTMQKGILVANVFQGKDSLLFVGLLSSLAAAGTWLQVASFYGWPVSTTHCIVGSMVGFGLVYGGPGAVFWSSLARVTSSWVISPVIGAAVSFLVYKCIRRFVYSAPNPGEAAAAAAPIAVFAGVTLITFAAFPLSNKLPIAVAQALGCGTLGAFLVNNIIRKQLGHLLAKAKSAHHEPHDESTPKSLGFLSDIAGPTGTQLEIVYGVFGYMQVLSACFMSFAHGGNDVSNAIGPLAAALSILQGGATGGEIVIPLDVLAWGGFGIVAGLMMWGYRVIATIGKKITELTPTRGFAAEFAAASVVLFASKLGLPISATHTLVGAVMGVGFARGLNSVRAETVREIVTSWVVTIPVGAVFAVVYTWILTKFLPTIF
;
A
#
# COMPACT_ATOMS: atom_id res chain seq x y z
N MET A 1 -46.26 -29.04 7.09
CA MET A 1 -47.33 -29.59 6.23
C MET A 1 -47.41 -28.68 5.02
N THR A 2 -47.13 -29.04 3.76
CA THR A 2 -46.86 -30.31 3.05
C THR A 2 -46.33 -29.84 1.67
N THR A 3 -45.08 -30.04 1.26
CA THR A 3 -44.46 -31.18 0.55
C THR A 3 -45.10 -31.56 -0.81
N TYR A 4 -44.19 -31.87 -1.77
CA TYR A 4 -44.27 -32.71 -2.98
C TYR A 4 -44.33 -31.98 -4.34
N CYS A 5 -43.69 -32.41 -5.44
CA CYS A 5 -42.47 -33.21 -5.75
C CYS A 5 -42.43 -33.48 -7.26
N PHE A 6 -41.22 -33.70 -7.80
CA PHE A 6 -40.82 -34.53 -8.97
C PHE A 6 -41.44 -34.34 -10.37
N SER A 7 -40.57 -34.23 -11.39
CA SER A 7 -40.24 -35.40 -12.24
C SER A 7 -39.10 -35.14 -13.22
N SER A 8 -38.30 -36.18 -13.44
CA SER A 8 -37.17 -36.37 -14.35
C SER A 8 -37.61 -37.33 -15.45
N SER A 9 -37.11 -37.19 -16.68
CA SER A 9 -37.00 -38.33 -17.61
C SER A 9 -35.98 -38.08 -18.72
N ARG A 10 -34.93 -38.91 -18.73
CA ARG A 10 -34.07 -39.24 -19.88
C ARG A 10 -34.87 -40.04 -20.89
N ASN A 11 -34.52 -39.94 -22.18
CA ASN A 11 -34.66 -41.06 -23.11
C ASN A 11 -33.58 -41.00 -24.22
N THR A 12 -32.92 -42.13 -24.38
CA THR A 12 -31.95 -42.53 -25.42
C THR A 12 -32.67 -43.17 -26.60
N ILE A 13 -32.27 -42.86 -27.85
CA ILE A 13 -32.48 -43.73 -29.02
C ILE A 13 -31.25 -43.68 -29.94
N THR A 14 -30.76 -44.87 -30.28
CA THR A 14 -29.70 -45.28 -31.22
C THR A 14 -30.17 -45.33 -32.68
N HIS A 15 -29.29 -45.07 -33.67
CA HIS A 15 -29.23 -45.82 -34.94
C HIS A 15 -27.92 -45.58 -35.75
N SER A 16 -27.09 -46.63 -35.81
CA SER A 16 -26.38 -47.26 -36.95
C SER A 16 -25.79 -46.49 -38.18
N LYS A 17 -24.50 -46.79 -38.41
CA LYS A 17 -23.77 -47.18 -39.66
C LYS A 17 -23.72 -46.25 -40.88
N LEU A 18 -22.50 -45.87 -41.29
CA LEU A 18 -21.98 -46.19 -42.64
C LEU A 18 -20.44 -46.17 -42.70
N LEU A 19 -19.88 -47.24 -43.28
CA LEU A 19 -18.48 -47.45 -43.65
C LEU A 19 -18.12 -46.69 -44.93
N PHE A 20 -16.88 -46.21 -45.06
CA PHE A 20 -16.12 -46.32 -46.31
C PHE A 20 -14.62 -46.41 -46.02
N LEU A 21 -14.02 -47.53 -46.45
CA LEU A 21 -12.59 -47.73 -46.59
C LEU A 21 -12.04 -46.83 -47.71
N ASN A 22 -10.79 -46.37 -47.57
CA ASN A 22 -9.80 -46.64 -48.60
C ASN A 22 -8.36 -46.63 -48.06
N SER A 23 -7.62 -47.60 -48.56
CA SER A 23 -6.25 -48.01 -48.21
C SER A 23 -5.24 -47.53 -49.25
N ASN A 24 -3.99 -47.33 -48.82
CA ASN A 24 -2.71 -47.65 -49.48
C ASN A 24 -1.58 -46.93 -48.70
N LEU A 25 -0.34 -47.36 -48.51
CA LEU A 25 0.41 -48.63 -48.48
C LEU A 25 1.91 -48.19 -48.47
N TYR A 26 2.79 -48.93 -47.76
CA TYR A 26 4.27 -48.99 -47.90
C TYR A 26 5.24 -48.02 -47.17
N GLN A 27 5.60 -48.40 -45.93
CA GLN A 27 6.90 -48.89 -45.38
C GLN A 27 8.33 -48.38 -45.79
N PRO A 28 9.37 -48.61 -44.92
CA PRO A 28 10.58 -47.77 -44.69
C PRO A 28 11.95 -48.47 -44.92
N LYS A 29 13.10 -47.80 -44.64
CA LYS A 29 14.42 -48.36 -44.16
C LYS A 29 15.48 -47.24 -43.93
N HIS A 30 16.11 -47.12 -42.75
CA HIS A 30 17.52 -47.45 -42.34
C HIS A 30 18.66 -46.80 -43.18
N ARG A 31 19.84 -46.33 -42.69
CA ARG A 31 20.72 -46.69 -41.54
C ARG A 31 21.94 -45.70 -41.43
N ASN A 32 22.43 -45.49 -40.19
CA ASN A 32 23.83 -45.44 -39.66
C ASN A 32 24.91 -44.33 -39.91
N HIS A 33 25.39 -43.81 -38.75
CA HIS A 33 26.77 -43.58 -38.22
C HIS A 33 27.86 -42.83 -39.00
N VAL A 34 28.56 -41.90 -38.30
CA VAL A 34 29.99 -41.96 -37.85
C VAL A 34 30.24 -40.84 -36.81
N GLY A 35 31.03 -41.10 -35.76
CA GLY A 35 31.46 -40.13 -34.74
C GLY A 35 32.94 -39.74 -34.85
N PHE A 36 33.36 -38.73 -34.08
CA PHE A 36 34.76 -38.44 -33.73
C PHE A 36 34.85 -37.69 -32.38
N THR A 37 35.92 -37.97 -31.64
CA THR A 37 36.22 -37.70 -30.22
C THR A 37 37.30 -36.63 -29.99
N GLN A 38 37.42 -36.16 -28.73
CA GLN A 38 38.59 -35.54 -28.02
C GLN A 38 38.97 -34.07 -28.33
N GLU A 39 39.44 -33.18 -27.43
CA GLU A 39 39.53 -33.03 -25.95
C GLU A 39 40.04 -31.55 -25.67
N PRO A 40 40.41 -31.08 -24.44
CA PRO A 40 40.07 -29.75 -23.92
C PRO A 40 41.24 -28.74 -23.82
N LYS A 41 40.96 -27.49 -23.44
CA LYS A 41 41.95 -26.55 -22.87
C LYS A 41 41.42 -25.84 -21.62
N LYS A 42 42.18 -26.00 -20.53
CA LYS A 42 42.17 -25.19 -19.30
C LYS A 42 43.02 -23.95 -19.53
N ASP A 43 42.66 -22.82 -18.90
CA ASP A 43 43.62 -21.86 -18.35
C ASP A 43 43.00 -21.10 -17.16
N LEU A 44 43.89 -20.71 -16.25
CA LEU A 44 43.70 -20.52 -14.81
C LEU A 44 43.89 -19.03 -14.43
N ILE A 45 42.98 -18.51 -13.59
CA ILE A 45 43.13 -17.47 -12.54
C ILE A 45 43.68 -16.06 -12.87
N LEU A 46 42.87 -15.02 -12.58
CA LEU A 46 43.27 -13.95 -11.65
C LEU A 46 42.06 -13.18 -11.06
N ASN A 47 42.00 -13.17 -9.74
CA ASN A 47 41.01 -12.48 -8.91
C ASN A 47 41.62 -11.16 -8.38
N ILE A 48 40.85 -10.07 -8.31
CA ILE A 48 40.75 -9.04 -7.24
C ILE A 48 39.87 -7.87 -7.73
N PRO A 49 39.10 -7.20 -6.83
CA PRO A 49 37.74 -6.74 -7.11
C PRO A 49 37.63 -5.25 -7.41
N ARG A 50 36.52 -4.85 -8.06
CA ARG A 50 36.03 -3.46 -8.01
C ARG A 50 34.59 -3.43 -7.54
N SER A 51 34.44 -2.96 -6.32
CA SER A 51 33.22 -2.39 -5.78
C SER A 51 32.82 -1.16 -6.61
N SER A 52 31.58 -1.13 -7.09
CA SER A 52 30.91 0.08 -7.53
C SER A 52 29.41 -0.17 -7.46
N PHE A 53 28.75 0.50 -6.51
CA PHE A 53 27.30 0.63 -6.46
C PHE A 53 26.79 1.19 -7.79
N SER A 54 26.04 0.38 -8.54
CA SER A 54 25.28 0.82 -9.71
C SER A 54 23.80 0.58 -9.43
N LEU A 55 23.16 1.59 -8.83
CA LEU A 55 21.72 1.76 -8.89
C LEU A 55 21.37 2.16 -10.32
N LEU A 56 20.55 1.35 -10.99
CA LEU A 56 20.06 1.51 -12.37
C LEU A 56 21.05 1.11 -13.48
N ASN A 57 21.06 -0.19 -13.83
CA ASN A 57 21.49 -0.65 -15.15
C ASN A 57 20.30 -1.27 -15.91
N PRO A 58 19.86 -0.73 -17.06
CA PRO A 58 18.71 -1.20 -17.81
C PRO A 58 19.14 -2.07 -19.00
N LYS A 59 19.39 -3.35 -18.78
CA LYS A 59 19.48 -4.35 -19.85
C LYS A 59 18.99 -5.69 -19.33
N ASN A 60 17.66 -5.86 -19.28
CA ASN A 60 16.98 -7.15 -19.30
C ASN A 60 15.55 -6.92 -19.79
N TYR A 61 15.41 -6.76 -21.10
CA TYR A 61 14.12 -6.88 -21.76
C TYR A 61 13.81 -8.38 -21.90
N HIS A 62 12.93 -8.91 -21.06
CA HIS A 62 12.16 -10.08 -21.43
C HIS A 62 11.11 -9.65 -22.45
N LYS A 63 11.15 -10.28 -23.63
CA LYS A 63 10.04 -10.29 -24.59
C LYS A 63 8.74 -10.68 -23.86
N PRO A 64 7.63 -9.95 -24.03
CA PRO A 64 6.33 -10.40 -23.54
C PRO A 64 5.83 -11.52 -24.45
N THR A 65 6.01 -12.77 -24.06
CA THR A 65 5.34 -13.92 -24.69
C THR A 65 4.09 -14.29 -23.91
N HIS A 66 3.08 -13.43 -23.95
CA HIS A 66 1.68 -13.82 -23.73
C HIS A 66 0.81 -12.85 -24.54
N PRO A 67 0.26 -13.27 -25.70
CA PRO A 67 -0.76 -12.48 -26.37
C PRO A 67 -2.02 -12.46 -25.50
N PHE A 68 -2.58 -11.26 -25.35
CA PHE A 68 -3.85 -11.00 -24.66
C PHE A 68 -4.95 -11.96 -25.13
N ALA A 69 -5.65 -12.54 -24.17
CA ALA A 69 -6.76 -13.45 -24.39
C ALA A 69 -7.87 -12.80 -25.23
N SER A 70 -8.09 -13.34 -26.42
CA SER A 70 -9.33 -13.20 -27.18
C SER A 70 -10.44 -14.04 -26.55
N LEU A 71 -11.63 -13.45 -26.44
CA LEU A 71 -12.86 -14.15 -26.09
C LEU A 71 -13.39 -14.99 -27.28
N SER A 72 -14.19 -16.00 -26.92
CA SER A 72 -15.03 -16.92 -27.71
C SER A 72 -14.35 -18.12 -28.38
N GLU A 73 -14.47 -19.31 -27.78
CA GLU A 73 -15.35 -20.40 -28.24
C GLU A 73 -15.20 -21.64 -27.34
N SER A 74 -16.34 -22.25 -27.01
CA SER A 74 -16.46 -23.52 -26.30
C SER A 74 -16.14 -24.70 -27.21
N SER A 75 -15.27 -25.63 -26.80
CA SER A 75 -15.55 -27.08 -26.70
C SER A 75 -14.29 -27.96 -26.61
N SER A 76 -14.37 -28.96 -25.73
CA SER A 76 -13.77 -30.32 -25.76
C SER A 76 -12.24 -30.53 -25.69
N GLN A 77 -11.85 -31.08 -24.52
CA GLN A 77 -10.89 -32.17 -24.25
C GLN A 77 -9.88 -32.60 -25.34
N ASN A 78 -8.60 -32.59 -24.96
CA ASN A 78 -7.76 -33.80 -25.04
C ASN A 78 -6.57 -33.72 -24.07
N GLN A 79 -6.47 -34.75 -23.22
CA GLN A 79 -5.30 -35.08 -22.41
C GLN A 79 -4.27 -35.76 -23.32
N GLU A 80 -3.00 -35.35 -23.26
CA GLU A 80 -1.87 -36.28 -23.38
C GLU A 80 -0.54 -35.65 -22.90
N ASN A 81 -0.05 -36.22 -21.80
CA ASN A 81 1.34 -36.47 -21.38
C ASN A 81 2.48 -35.64 -22.01
N VAL A 82 3.07 -34.76 -21.19
CA VAL A 82 4.49 -34.42 -21.29
C VAL A 82 5.15 -34.81 -19.96
N LYS A 83 6.14 -35.69 -20.06
CA LYS A 83 6.94 -36.25 -18.97
C LYS A 83 7.67 -35.14 -18.22
N GLU A 84 7.48 -35.11 -16.90
CA GLU A 84 8.28 -34.34 -15.97
C GLU A 84 9.64 -35.03 -15.78
N ASP A 85 10.72 -34.34 -16.15
CA ASP A 85 12.06 -34.68 -15.67
C ASP A 85 12.18 -34.13 -14.24
N GLU A 86 12.04 -35.03 -13.26
CA GLU A 86 12.32 -34.76 -11.85
C GLU A 86 13.83 -34.52 -11.65
N GLN A 87 14.25 -33.25 -11.70
CA GLN A 87 15.44 -32.82 -10.98
C GLN A 87 15.05 -32.34 -9.59
N HIS A 88 15.22 -33.24 -8.64
CA HIS A 88 15.19 -33.04 -7.20
C HIS A 88 16.21 -31.95 -6.79
N ASN A 89 15.80 -30.68 -6.81
CA ASN A 89 16.47 -29.61 -6.08
C ASN A 89 15.63 -29.28 -4.85
N ASN A 90 16.28 -29.18 -3.70
CA ASN A 90 15.72 -28.79 -2.40
C ASN A 90 15.02 -27.41 -2.46
N GLU A 91 13.79 -27.35 -2.95
CA GLU A 91 12.90 -26.17 -2.84
C GLU A 91 12.05 -26.21 -1.55
N GLY A 92 12.64 -26.70 -0.46
CA GLY A 92 11.98 -26.78 0.86
C GLY A 92 12.17 -25.57 1.77
N ASP A 93 13.11 -24.65 1.50
CA ASP A 93 13.64 -23.74 2.54
C ASP A 93 13.52 -22.23 2.27
N MET A 94 12.79 -21.79 1.23
CA MET A 94 12.56 -20.35 1.00
C MET A 94 11.11 -19.94 1.29
N ALA A 95 10.72 -19.98 2.56
CA ALA A 95 9.46 -19.38 3.01
C ALA A 95 9.68 -17.94 3.50
N GLY A 96 8.94 -16.97 2.94
CA GLY A 96 8.82 -15.62 3.50
C GLY A 96 9.61 -14.53 2.76
N MET A 97 10.34 -13.69 3.51
CA MET A 97 10.97 -12.46 3.00
C MET A 97 11.97 -12.73 1.85
N ALA A 98 12.75 -13.81 1.96
CA ALA A 98 13.75 -14.19 0.97
C ALA A 98 13.12 -14.49 -0.40
N GLN A 99 12.03 -15.26 -0.41
CA GLN A 99 11.28 -15.59 -1.62
C GLN A 99 10.56 -14.38 -2.20
N ALA A 100 9.85 -13.62 -1.35
CA ALA A 100 9.08 -12.45 -1.78
C ALA A 100 9.96 -11.40 -2.46
N PHE A 101 11.18 -11.20 -1.93
CA PHE A 101 12.15 -10.31 -2.52
C PHE A 101 13.23 -11.05 -3.30
N HIS A 102 13.08 -12.28 -3.79
CA HIS A 102 14.10 -13.00 -4.58
C HIS A 102 15.57 -12.86 -4.10
N ILE A 103 15.82 -12.73 -2.79
CA ILE A 103 17.15 -12.56 -2.17
C ILE A 103 17.54 -13.84 -1.44
N SER A 104 18.83 -14.00 -1.12
CA SER A 104 19.29 -15.15 -0.33
C SER A 104 18.70 -15.13 1.09
N SER A 105 18.45 -16.31 1.66
CA SER A 105 18.01 -16.45 3.06
C SER A 105 18.98 -15.77 4.04
N ASN A 106 20.29 -15.82 3.74
CA ASN A 106 21.32 -15.14 4.54
C ASN A 106 21.17 -13.61 4.51
N THR A 107 20.92 -13.03 3.34
CA THR A 107 20.67 -11.58 3.20
C THR A 107 19.40 -11.19 3.95
N ALA A 108 18.35 -12.01 3.84
CA ALA A 108 17.10 -11.75 4.53
C ALA A 108 17.28 -11.80 6.06
N SER A 109 17.95 -12.84 6.57
CA SER A 109 18.29 -12.96 7.99
C SER A 109 19.15 -11.80 8.48
N ALA A 110 20.17 -11.39 7.72
CA ALA A 110 21.02 -10.25 8.06
C ALA A 110 20.24 -8.93 8.17
N ILE A 111 19.30 -8.66 7.25
CA ILE A 111 18.42 -7.49 7.32
C ILE A 111 17.59 -7.52 8.62
N SER A 112 16.95 -8.65 8.91
CA SER A 112 16.15 -8.81 10.13
C SER A 112 16.98 -8.66 11.41
N ILE A 113 18.19 -9.21 11.45
CA ILE A 113 19.12 -9.07 12.58
C ILE A 113 19.55 -7.60 12.75
N CYS A 114 19.94 -6.93 11.66
CA CYS A 114 20.32 -5.51 11.72
C CYS A 114 19.17 -4.63 12.24
N ILE A 115 17.94 -4.89 11.77
CA ILE A 115 16.74 -4.20 12.26
C ILE A 115 16.52 -4.50 13.75
N ALA A 116 16.61 -5.76 14.18
CA ALA A 116 16.43 -6.13 15.59
C ALA A 116 17.50 -5.49 16.50
N VAL A 117 18.76 -5.49 16.08
CA VAL A 117 19.85 -4.84 16.82
C VAL A 117 19.62 -3.33 16.89
N ALA A 118 19.25 -2.69 15.79
CA ALA A 118 18.90 -1.27 15.80
C ALA A 118 17.69 -0.98 16.69
N ALA A 119 16.67 -1.83 16.66
CA ALA A 119 15.47 -1.69 17.48
C ALA A 119 15.75 -1.79 18.99
N LEU A 120 16.73 -2.61 19.39
CA LEU A 120 17.12 -2.78 20.78
C LEU A 120 18.16 -1.75 21.25
N SER A 121 19.01 -1.24 20.34
CA SER A 121 20.12 -0.36 20.70
C SER A 121 19.80 1.13 20.56
N LEU A 122 19.09 1.55 19.51
CA LEU A 122 18.81 2.98 19.25
C LEU A 122 18.11 3.70 20.41
N PRO A 123 17.10 3.11 21.09
CA PRO A 123 16.47 3.75 22.24
C PRO A 123 17.44 4.14 23.36
N ILE A 124 18.52 3.38 23.54
CA ILE A 124 19.55 3.65 24.57
C ILE A 124 20.31 4.94 24.27
N PHE A 125 20.44 5.31 22.99
CA PHE A 125 21.15 6.49 22.54
C PHE A 125 20.27 7.75 22.43
N MET A 126 18.96 7.64 22.68
CA MET A 126 18.01 8.78 22.65
C MET A 126 18.16 9.65 23.92
N LYS A 127 19.34 10.26 24.09
CA LYS A 127 19.72 11.05 25.26
C LYS A 127 18.75 12.19 25.56
N THR A 128 18.21 12.83 24.52
CA THR A 128 17.19 13.90 24.61
C THR A 128 16.02 13.51 25.51
N LEU A 129 15.68 12.22 25.56
CA LEU A 129 14.54 11.71 26.30
C LEU A 129 14.86 11.16 27.70
N MET A 130 16.13 10.82 27.95
CA MET A 130 16.56 10.01 29.11
C MET A 130 17.54 10.74 30.03
N GLN A 131 18.03 11.91 29.63
CA GLN A 131 19.02 12.68 30.37
C GLN A 131 18.39 13.33 31.62
N GLY A 132 19.06 13.23 32.77
CA GLY A 132 18.57 13.77 34.05
C GLY A 132 17.55 12.91 34.80
N MET A 133 17.11 11.77 34.24
CA MET A 133 16.11 10.89 34.86
C MET A 133 16.76 9.78 35.72
N GLY A 134 16.05 9.34 36.76
CA GLY A 134 16.43 8.19 37.58
C GLY A 134 16.47 6.88 36.80
N LEU A 135 17.21 5.87 37.28
CA LEU A 135 17.41 4.58 36.59
C LEU A 135 16.09 3.87 36.26
N LYS A 136 15.16 3.87 37.22
CA LYS A 136 13.82 3.27 37.05
C LYS A 136 13.05 3.91 35.91
N THR A 137 13.02 5.25 35.87
CA THR A 137 12.30 5.99 34.83
C THR A 137 12.97 5.82 33.46
N LYS A 138 14.31 5.71 33.41
CA LYS A 138 15.04 5.35 32.18
C LYS A 138 14.63 3.98 31.65
N LEU A 139 14.54 2.98 32.51
CA LEU A 139 14.11 1.63 32.13
C LEU A 139 12.65 1.63 31.61
N LEU A 140 11.76 2.35 32.29
CA LEU A 140 10.36 2.50 31.86
C LEU A 140 10.24 3.22 30.51
N SER A 141 11.01 4.28 30.28
CA SER A 141 11.05 4.97 28.98
C SER A 141 11.56 4.06 27.88
N TYR A 142 12.58 3.25 28.15
CA TYR A 142 13.10 2.26 27.20
C TYR A 142 12.03 1.23 26.81
N VAL A 143 11.34 0.62 27.79
CA VAL A 143 10.23 -0.31 27.53
C VAL A 143 9.11 0.38 26.74
N THR A 144 8.78 1.62 27.09
CA THR A 144 7.77 2.42 26.40
C THR A 144 8.13 2.58 24.91
N LEU A 145 9.38 2.94 24.61
CA LEU A 145 9.88 3.05 23.23
C LEU A 145 9.76 1.72 22.46
N LEU A 146 10.00 0.57 23.11
CA LEU A 146 9.84 -0.73 22.47
C LEU A 146 8.37 -1.05 22.13
N PHE A 147 7.42 -0.68 22.98
CA PHE A 147 5.98 -0.84 22.68
C PHE A 147 5.55 0.05 21.51
N GLY A 148 6.04 1.30 21.47
CA GLY A 148 5.81 2.19 20.34
C GLY A 148 6.41 1.65 19.04
N PHE A 149 7.64 1.10 19.10
CA PHE A 149 8.27 0.45 17.96
C PHE A 149 7.47 -0.75 17.49
N TYR A 150 7.01 -1.61 18.41
CA TYR A 150 6.18 -2.77 18.05
C TYR A 150 4.91 -2.35 17.33
N MET A 151 4.20 -1.33 17.82
CA MET A 151 3.03 -0.78 17.12
C MET A 151 3.43 -0.23 15.73
N ALA A 152 4.44 0.62 15.64
CA ALA A 152 4.91 1.21 14.39
C ALA A 152 5.35 0.16 13.35
N TRP A 153 6.03 -0.89 13.80
CA TRP A 153 6.42 -2.03 12.99
C TRP A 153 5.20 -2.75 12.40
N ASN A 154 4.15 -2.94 13.19
CA ASN A 154 2.91 -3.52 12.70
C ASN A 154 2.13 -2.62 11.74
N ILE A 155 2.21 -1.29 11.92
CA ILE A 155 1.65 -0.32 10.96
C ILE A 155 2.30 -0.52 9.59
N GLY A 156 3.65 -0.50 9.52
CA GLY A 156 4.34 -0.71 8.24
C GLY A 156 4.08 -2.07 7.61
N ALA A 157 3.97 -3.13 8.43
CA ALA A 157 3.66 -4.47 7.94
C ALA A 157 2.27 -4.59 7.31
N ASN A 158 1.27 -3.87 7.84
CA ASN A 158 -0.10 -3.93 7.32
C ASN A 158 -0.36 -2.92 6.20
N ASP A 159 0.04 -1.66 6.42
CA ASP A 159 -0.51 -0.54 5.68
C ASP A 159 0.29 -0.12 4.45
N VAL A 160 1.51 -0.63 4.26
CA VAL A 160 2.28 -0.39 3.01
C VAL A 160 1.49 -0.81 1.77
N ALA A 161 0.59 -1.78 1.91
CA ALA A 161 -0.30 -2.22 0.85
C ALA A 161 -1.32 -1.14 0.44
N ASN A 162 -1.65 -0.18 1.32
CA ASN A 162 -2.48 0.96 0.99
C ASN A 162 -1.77 1.95 0.06
N ALA A 163 -0.44 2.07 0.19
CA ALA A 163 0.33 2.98 -0.63
C ALA A 163 0.85 2.35 -1.93
N MET A 164 1.24 1.07 -1.88
CA MET A 164 1.93 0.40 -2.99
C MET A 164 1.15 -0.76 -3.61
N GLY A 165 0.07 -1.23 -2.97
CA GLY A 165 -0.66 -2.41 -3.41
C GLY A 165 -1.23 -2.27 -4.81
N THR A 166 -1.75 -1.08 -5.18
CA THR A 166 -2.31 -0.87 -6.52
C THR A 166 -1.23 -0.75 -7.60
N SER A 167 -0.07 -0.17 -7.26
CA SER A 167 1.09 -0.05 -8.15
C SER A 167 1.78 -1.39 -8.42
N VAL A 168 1.82 -2.28 -7.42
CA VAL A 168 2.27 -3.66 -7.63
C VAL A 168 1.21 -4.47 -8.37
N GLY A 169 -0.07 -4.30 -8.04
CA GLY A 169 -1.18 -4.99 -8.69
C GLY A 169 -1.36 -4.64 -10.17
N SER A 170 -1.08 -3.40 -10.57
CA SER A 170 -1.14 -2.95 -11.97
C SER A 170 0.12 -3.30 -12.78
N GLY A 171 1.16 -3.81 -12.13
CA GLY A 171 2.46 -4.07 -12.74
C GLY A 171 3.35 -2.83 -12.95
N ALA A 172 2.96 -1.66 -12.41
CA ALA A 172 3.76 -0.44 -12.52
C ALA A 172 5.07 -0.51 -11.69
N LEU A 173 5.04 -1.22 -10.55
CA LEU A 173 6.22 -1.48 -9.72
C LEU A 173 6.35 -2.98 -9.42
N SER A 174 7.58 -3.46 -9.38
CA SER A 174 7.86 -4.74 -8.71
C SER A 174 7.72 -4.59 -7.19
N LEU A 175 7.45 -5.69 -6.50
CA LEU A 175 7.34 -5.72 -5.04
C LEU A 175 8.59 -5.14 -4.34
N ARG A 176 9.79 -5.45 -4.84
CA ARG A 176 11.05 -4.89 -4.32
C ARG A 176 11.10 -3.37 -4.45
N GLN A 177 10.77 -2.85 -5.63
CA GLN A 177 10.78 -1.40 -5.88
C GLN A 177 9.77 -0.69 -4.99
N ALA A 178 8.56 -1.23 -4.89
CA ALA A 178 7.51 -0.72 -4.01
C ALA A 178 7.98 -0.59 -2.56
N VAL A 179 8.57 -1.64 -1.99
CA VAL A 179 9.02 -1.64 -0.58
C VAL A 179 10.18 -0.66 -0.34
N VAL A 180 11.15 -0.59 -1.24
CA VAL A 180 12.27 0.38 -1.09
C VAL A 180 11.79 1.82 -1.23
N THR A 181 10.91 2.09 -2.19
CA THR A 181 10.33 3.42 -2.38
C THR A 181 9.44 3.83 -1.19
N ALA A 182 8.61 2.90 -0.70
CA ALA A 182 7.78 3.13 0.48
C ALA A 182 8.64 3.42 1.72
N ALA A 183 9.72 2.67 1.93
CA ALA A 183 10.64 2.87 3.05
C ALA A 183 11.12 4.33 3.17
N VAL A 184 11.58 4.90 2.05
CA VAL A 184 12.10 6.28 2.03
C VAL A 184 10.98 7.28 2.28
N LEU A 185 9.83 7.08 1.65
CA LEU A 185 8.76 8.07 1.63
C LEU A 185 7.89 8.05 2.88
N GLU A 186 7.56 6.87 3.42
CA GLU A 186 6.85 6.75 4.70
C GLU A 186 7.70 7.30 5.85
N PHE A 187 9.01 7.04 5.86
CA PHE A 187 9.93 7.65 6.83
C PHE A 187 9.96 9.18 6.70
N SER A 188 10.08 9.68 5.47
CA SER A 188 10.09 11.12 5.21
C SER A 188 8.77 11.78 5.61
N GLY A 189 7.63 11.14 5.33
CA GLY A 189 6.31 11.59 5.72
C GLY A 189 6.14 11.63 7.24
N ALA A 190 6.56 10.57 7.92
CA ALA A 190 6.53 10.48 9.38
C ALA A 190 7.29 11.63 10.05
N LEU A 191 8.48 11.98 9.54
CA LEU A 191 9.28 13.09 10.08
C LEU A 191 8.70 14.47 9.77
N LEU A 192 8.29 14.70 8.52
CA LEU A 192 7.94 16.04 8.05
C LEU A 192 6.48 16.44 8.36
N MET A 193 5.57 15.46 8.45
CA MET A 193 4.15 15.70 8.64
C MET A 193 3.55 15.06 9.88
N GLY A 194 4.25 14.13 10.53
CA GLY A 194 3.73 13.37 11.66
C GLY A 194 3.34 14.20 12.88
N GLY A 195 3.96 15.37 13.09
CA GLY A 195 3.76 16.18 14.30
C GLY A 195 2.30 16.58 14.55
N HIS A 196 1.60 17.10 13.53
CA HIS A 196 0.25 17.67 13.68
C HIS A 196 -0.78 16.62 14.14
N VAL A 197 -0.81 15.45 13.50
CA VAL A 197 -1.76 14.38 13.84
C VAL A 197 -1.39 13.73 15.16
N THR A 198 -0.09 13.60 15.45
CA THR A 198 0.40 13.00 16.69
C THR A 198 -0.03 13.80 17.91
N SER A 199 -0.01 15.14 17.85
CA SER A 199 -0.54 15.99 18.94
C SER A 199 -2.03 15.75 19.20
N THR A 200 -2.83 15.53 18.16
CA THR A 200 -4.25 15.17 18.29
C THR A 200 -4.42 13.79 18.92
N MET A 201 -3.65 12.79 18.49
CA MET A 201 -3.73 11.42 19.06
C MET A 201 -3.29 11.36 20.53
N GLN A 202 -2.30 12.17 20.92
CA GLN A 202 -1.80 12.24 22.29
C GLN A 202 -2.85 12.80 23.27
N LYS A 203 -3.58 13.86 22.88
CA LYS A 203 -4.52 14.58 23.77
C LYS A 203 -5.98 14.18 23.59
N GLY A 204 -6.32 13.56 22.45
CA GLY A 204 -7.68 13.58 21.93
C GLY A 204 -8.58 12.45 22.38
N ILE A 205 -8.09 11.32 22.88
CA ILE A 205 -8.94 10.13 23.11
C ILE A 205 -9.29 9.90 24.57
N LEU A 206 -8.30 9.97 25.46
CA LEU A 206 -8.46 9.70 26.89
C LEU A 206 -8.39 10.98 27.72
N VAL A 207 -9.28 11.10 28.70
CA VAL A 207 -9.30 12.19 29.68
C VAL A 207 -8.29 11.88 30.78
N ALA A 208 -7.05 12.36 30.63
CA ALA A 208 -5.98 12.12 31.61
C ALA A 208 -6.38 12.55 33.04
N ASN A 209 -7.22 13.59 33.18
CA ASN A 209 -7.69 14.10 34.46
C ASN A 209 -8.45 13.05 35.31
N VAL A 210 -9.17 12.13 34.66
CA VAL A 210 -9.91 11.05 35.37
C VAL A 210 -8.97 10.08 36.08
N PHE A 211 -7.72 10.03 35.64
CA PHE A 211 -6.68 9.19 36.21
C PHE A 211 -5.75 9.96 37.16
N GLN A 212 -6.11 11.18 37.59
CA GLN A 212 -5.33 11.88 38.62
C GLN A 212 -5.14 11.02 39.87
N GLY A 213 -3.90 10.90 40.34
CA GLY A 213 -3.53 10.01 41.44
C GLY A 213 -3.47 8.53 41.07
N LYS A 214 -3.70 8.18 39.79
CA LYS A 214 -3.59 6.84 39.21
C LYS A 214 -2.75 6.85 37.93
N ASP A 215 -1.70 7.67 37.89
CA ASP A 215 -0.84 7.87 36.72
C ASP A 215 -0.21 6.56 36.22
N SER A 216 0.08 5.64 37.14
CA SER A 216 0.60 4.30 36.83
C SER A 216 -0.41 3.44 36.05
N LEU A 217 -1.71 3.58 36.33
CA LEU A 217 -2.78 2.90 35.60
C LEU A 217 -2.94 3.47 34.20
N LEU A 218 -2.92 4.80 34.06
CA LEU A 218 -2.99 5.46 32.76
C LEU A 218 -1.77 5.09 31.88
N PHE A 219 -0.57 5.11 32.47
CA PHE A 219 0.66 4.69 31.81
C PHE A 219 0.55 3.25 31.27
N VAL A 220 0.13 2.30 32.11
CA VAL A 220 -0.03 0.91 31.69
C VAL A 220 -1.17 0.73 30.68
N GLY A 221 -2.26 1.50 30.78
CA GLY A 221 -3.32 1.50 29.78
C GLY A 221 -2.87 1.94 28.39
N LEU A 222 -2.00 2.96 28.32
CA LEU A 222 -1.42 3.44 27.06
C LEU A 222 -0.47 2.39 26.45
N LEU A 223 0.40 1.77 27.25
CA LEU A 223 1.25 0.66 26.79
C LEU A 223 0.42 -0.54 26.34
N SER A 224 -0.60 -0.91 27.12
CA SER A 224 -1.53 -1.99 26.77
C SER A 224 -2.25 -1.72 25.46
N SER A 225 -2.62 -0.47 25.20
CA SER A 225 -3.28 -0.07 23.96
C SER A 225 -2.37 -0.22 22.74
N LEU A 226 -1.10 0.18 22.87
CA LEU A 226 -0.08 -0.01 21.82
C LEU A 226 0.17 -1.49 21.55
N ALA A 227 0.34 -2.30 22.59
CA ALA A 227 0.54 -3.74 22.43
C ALA A 227 -0.69 -4.42 21.83
N ALA A 228 -1.89 -4.10 22.31
CA ALA A 228 -3.14 -4.67 21.82
C ALA A 228 -3.35 -4.39 20.33
N ALA A 229 -3.16 -3.12 19.93
CA ALA A 229 -3.27 -2.74 18.54
C ALA A 229 -2.18 -3.41 17.69
N GLY A 230 -0.93 -3.40 18.15
CA GLY A 230 0.18 -4.09 17.49
C GLY A 230 -0.09 -5.59 17.30
N THR A 231 -0.63 -6.28 18.32
CA THR A 231 -0.94 -7.71 18.22
C THR A 231 -2.05 -8.01 17.23
N TRP A 232 -3.13 -7.23 17.21
CA TRP A 232 -4.18 -7.44 16.21
C TRP A 232 -3.67 -7.19 14.78
N LEU A 233 -2.91 -6.11 14.58
CA LEU A 233 -2.29 -5.80 13.30
C LEU A 233 -1.29 -6.87 12.86
N GLN A 234 -0.57 -7.46 13.80
CA GLN A 234 0.35 -8.56 13.54
C GLN A 234 -0.41 -9.78 13.01
N VAL A 235 -1.49 -10.16 13.69
CA VAL A 235 -2.36 -11.27 13.28
C VAL A 235 -2.95 -11.00 11.90
N ALA A 236 -3.51 -9.81 11.68
CA ALA A 236 -4.07 -9.43 10.40
C ALA A 236 -3.03 -9.48 9.28
N SER A 237 -1.82 -8.94 9.51
CA SER A 237 -0.73 -8.93 8.53
C SER A 237 -0.22 -10.34 8.20
N PHE A 238 -0.19 -11.23 9.21
CA PHE A 238 0.19 -12.64 9.01
C PHE A 238 -0.75 -13.33 8.01
N TYR A 239 -2.06 -13.09 8.13
CA TYR A 239 -3.10 -13.60 7.23
C TYR A 239 -3.29 -12.76 5.95
N GLY A 240 -2.52 -11.68 5.78
CA GLY A 240 -2.62 -10.80 4.61
C GLY A 240 -3.88 -9.92 4.60
N TRP A 241 -4.53 -9.72 5.73
CA TRP A 241 -5.76 -8.94 5.84
C TRP A 241 -5.46 -7.44 5.97
N PRO A 242 -5.97 -6.59 5.05
CA PRO A 242 -5.90 -5.16 5.22
C PRO A 242 -6.91 -4.72 6.30
N VAL A 243 -6.40 -4.15 7.38
CA VAL A 243 -7.21 -3.64 8.49
C VAL A 243 -6.87 -2.19 8.77
N SER A 244 -7.70 -1.49 9.54
CA SER A 244 -7.48 -0.09 9.87
C SER A 244 -6.69 0.04 11.17
N THR A 245 -5.45 0.52 11.07
CA THR A 245 -4.56 0.76 12.22
C THR A 245 -5.13 1.81 13.18
N THR A 246 -5.65 2.92 12.64
CA THR A 246 -6.30 3.98 13.42
C THR A 246 -7.52 3.47 14.19
N HIS A 247 -8.35 2.62 13.58
CA HIS A 247 -9.49 2.00 14.29
C HIS A 247 -9.04 1.14 15.46
N CYS A 248 -7.99 0.34 15.24
CA CYS A 248 -7.52 -0.59 16.24
C CYS A 248 -6.97 0.16 17.46
N ILE A 249 -6.11 1.17 17.25
CA ILE A 249 -5.54 1.92 18.39
C ILE A 249 -6.58 2.76 19.12
N VAL A 250 -7.49 3.43 18.40
CA VAL A 250 -8.57 4.19 19.03
C VAL A 250 -9.50 3.26 19.80
N GLY A 251 -9.85 2.10 19.22
CA GLY A 251 -10.63 1.06 19.90
C GLY A 251 -9.95 0.54 21.16
N SER A 252 -8.65 0.26 21.09
CA SER A 252 -7.82 -0.15 22.24
C SER A 252 -7.85 0.89 23.37
N MET A 253 -7.61 2.16 23.05
CA MET A 253 -7.62 3.24 24.04
C MET A 253 -9.01 3.44 24.65
N VAL A 254 -10.07 3.45 23.83
CA VAL A 254 -11.46 3.57 24.30
C VAL A 254 -11.83 2.38 25.19
N GLY A 255 -11.47 1.15 24.81
CA GLY A 255 -11.71 -0.06 25.61
C GLY A 255 -11.08 0.02 27.00
N PHE A 256 -9.79 0.39 27.05
CA PHE A 256 -9.11 0.67 28.32
C PHE A 256 -9.82 1.76 29.13
N GLY A 257 -10.12 2.91 28.50
CA GLY A 257 -10.74 4.05 29.15
C GLY A 257 -12.09 3.70 29.78
N LEU A 258 -12.95 3.00 29.04
CA LEU A 258 -14.28 2.61 29.51
C LEU A 258 -14.22 1.64 30.69
N VAL A 259 -13.33 0.64 30.67
CA VAL A 259 -13.25 -0.37 31.74
C VAL A 259 -12.58 0.16 33.00
N TYR A 260 -11.48 0.91 32.86
CA TYR A 260 -10.65 1.30 34.01
C TYR A 260 -10.92 2.73 34.51
N GLY A 261 -11.50 3.59 33.68
CA GLY A 261 -11.84 4.97 34.04
C GLY A 261 -13.35 5.29 33.91
N GLY A 262 -14.16 4.37 33.39
CA GLY A 262 -15.60 4.57 33.16
C GLY A 262 -15.90 5.48 31.95
N PRO A 263 -17.18 5.77 31.68
CA PRO A 263 -17.58 6.60 30.55
C PRO A 263 -16.98 8.01 30.55
N GLY A 264 -16.64 8.56 31.71
CA GLY A 264 -16.01 9.89 31.84
C GLY A 264 -14.55 9.94 31.40
N ALA A 265 -13.88 8.79 31.25
CA ALA A 265 -12.47 8.72 30.85
C ALA A 265 -12.25 8.86 29.33
N VAL A 266 -13.32 8.93 28.53
CA VAL A 266 -13.25 9.08 27.07
C VAL A 266 -13.71 10.49 26.68
N PHE A 267 -12.92 11.16 25.84
CA PHE A 267 -13.32 12.44 25.25
C PHE A 267 -14.34 12.20 24.13
N TRP A 268 -15.63 12.12 24.47
CA TRP A 268 -16.70 11.82 23.51
C TRP A 268 -16.79 12.78 22.33
N SER A 269 -16.53 14.08 22.54
CA SER A 269 -16.53 15.08 21.46
C SER A 269 -15.40 14.85 20.46
N SER A 270 -14.20 14.53 20.95
CA SER A 270 -13.06 14.17 20.12
C SER A 270 -13.26 12.82 19.44
N LEU A 271 -13.77 11.81 20.15
CA LEU A 271 -14.11 10.52 19.56
C LEU A 271 -15.18 10.66 18.47
N ALA A 272 -16.19 11.51 18.65
CA ALA A 272 -17.18 11.82 17.63
C ALA A 272 -16.53 12.46 16.39
N ARG A 273 -15.58 13.39 16.58
CA ARG A 273 -14.82 13.98 15.47
C ARG A 273 -13.99 12.94 14.72
N VAL A 274 -13.27 12.08 15.44
CA VAL A 274 -12.46 11.01 14.86
C VAL A 274 -13.33 9.99 14.13
N THR A 275 -14.41 9.52 14.75
CA THR A 275 -15.33 8.55 14.11
C THR A 275 -16.07 9.13 12.91
N SER A 276 -16.39 10.44 12.91
CA SER A 276 -16.96 11.10 11.72
C SER A 276 -15.98 11.09 10.54
N SER A 277 -14.68 11.24 10.81
CA SER A 277 -13.65 11.22 9.76
C SER A 277 -13.57 9.86 9.06
N TRP A 278 -13.85 8.76 9.77
CA TRP A 278 -13.83 7.40 9.23
C TRP A 278 -14.93 7.13 8.20
N VAL A 279 -16.02 7.90 8.25
CA VAL A 279 -17.13 7.84 7.27
C VAL A 279 -16.95 8.88 6.19
N ILE A 280 -16.47 10.07 6.54
CA ILE A 280 -16.32 11.18 5.60
C ILE A 280 -15.14 10.93 4.65
N SER A 281 -14.00 10.45 5.13
CA SER A 281 -12.80 10.31 4.30
C SER A 281 -12.95 9.32 3.13
N PRO A 282 -13.63 8.17 3.27
CA PRO A 282 -13.86 7.26 2.14
C PRO A 282 -14.85 7.84 1.12
N VAL A 283 -15.85 8.59 1.59
CA VAL A 283 -16.83 9.27 0.71
C VAL A 283 -16.14 10.36 -0.10
N ILE A 284 -15.30 11.18 0.53
CA ILE A 284 -14.51 12.19 -0.18
C ILE A 284 -13.52 11.51 -1.13
N GLY A 285 -12.82 10.46 -0.68
CA GLY A 285 -11.93 9.67 -1.52
C GLY A 285 -12.63 9.14 -2.77
N ALA A 286 -13.83 8.57 -2.61
CA ALA A 286 -14.67 8.10 -3.70
C ALA A 286 -15.10 9.24 -4.65
N ALA A 287 -15.52 10.38 -4.11
CA ALA A 287 -15.94 11.52 -4.91
C ALA A 287 -14.78 12.12 -5.73
N VAL A 288 -13.61 12.31 -5.09
CA VAL A 288 -12.41 12.84 -5.74
C VAL A 288 -11.90 11.87 -6.80
N SER A 289 -11.83 10.57 -6.50
CA SER A 289 -11.35 9.58 -7.47
C SER A 289 -12.32 9.40 -8.65
N PHE A 290 -13.63 9.46 -8.41
CA PHE A 290 -14.66 9.47 -9.44
C PHE A 290 -14.45 10.65 -10.38
N LEU A 291 -14.26 11.86 -9.83
CA LEU A 291 -14.01 13.08 -10.60
C LEU A 291 -12.72 12.97 -11.42
N VAL A 292 -11.62 12.58 -10.79
CA VAL A 292 -10.31 12.41 -11.46
C VAL A 292 -10.44 11.41 -12.60
N TYR A 293 -11.07 10.25 -12.36
CA TYR A 293 -11.23 9.23 -13.40
C TYR A 293 -12.16 9.68 -14.53
N LYS A 294 -13.26 10.38 -14.24
CA LYS A 294 -14.12 10.99 -15.27
C LYS A 294 -13.36 12.02 -16.09
N CYS A 295 -12.51 12.84 -15.49
CA CYS A 295 -11.62 13.76 -16.21
C CYS A 295 -10.67 13.01 -17.16
N ILE A 296 -10.03 11.93 -16.69
CA ILE A 296 -9.17 11.09 -17.55
C ILE A 296 -9.98 10.55 -18.75
N ARG A 297 -11.19 10.04 -18.50
CA ARG A 297 -12.05 9.49 -19.57
C ARG A 297 -12.45 10.58 -20.57
N ARG A 298 -12.81 11.77 -20.08
CA ARG A 298 -13.26 12.89 -20.91
C ARG A 298 -12.14 13.51 -21.74
N PHE A 299 -10.99 13.77 -21.13
CA PHE A 299 -9.90 14.53 -21.76
C PHE A 299 -8.84 13.66 -22.43
N VAL A 300 -8.64 12.42 -21.96
CA VAL A 300 -7.66 11.50 -22.54
C VAL A 300 -8.34 10.48 -23.44
N TYR A 301 -9.31 9.71 -22.94
CA TYR A 301 -9.85 8.58 -23.70
C TYR A 301 -10.75 9.02 -24.86
N SER A 302 -11.44 10.16 -24.72
CA SER A 302 -12.28 10.70 -25.79
C SER A 302 -11.50 11.50 -26.85
N ALA A 303 -10.19 11.67 -26.66
CA ALA A 303 -9.37 12.46 -27.58
C ALA A 303 -9.18 11.70 -28.90
N PRO A 304 -9.02 12.41 -30.04
CA PRO A 304 -8.72 11.77 -31.33
C PRO A 304 -7.42 10.94 -31.29
N ASN A 305 -6.43 11.40 -30.51
CA ASN A 305 -5.18 10.68 -30.25
C ASN A 305 -4.95 10.55 -28.73
N PRO A 306 -5.51 9.50 -28.09
CA PRO A 306 -5.46 9.33 -26.63
C PRO A 306 -4.05 9.23 -26.06
N GLY A 307 -3.10 8.63 -26.79
CA GLY A 307 -1.71 8.50 -26.37
C GLY A 307 -1.01 9.86 -26.27
N GLU A 308 -1.14 10.71 -27.28
CA GLU A 308 -0.58 12.07 -27.24
C GLU A 308 -1.30 12.94 -26.20
N ALA A 309 -2.63 12.80 -26.07
CA ALA A 309 -3.40 13.48 -25.04
C ALA A 309 -2.94 13.10 -23.62
N ALA A 310 -2.66 11.82 -23.37
CA ALA A 310 -2.09 11.37 -22.10
C ALA A 310 -0.71 11.98 -21.86
N ALA A 311 0.17 11.95 -22.87
CA ALA A 311 1.51 12.51 -22.78
C ALA A 311 1.52 14.02 -22.52
N ALA A 312 0.54 14.76 -23.06
CA ALA A 312 0.37 16.19 -22.83
C ALA A 312 -0.26 16.50 -21.46
N ALA A 313 -1.20 15.67 -20.99
CA ALA A 313 -1.88 15.87 -19.71
C ALA A 313 -0.98 15.56 -18.51
N ALA A 314 -0.08 14.58 -18.62
CA ALA A 314 0.76 14.13 -17.52
C ALA A 314 1.62 15.24 -16.89
N PRO A 315 2.40 16.05 -17.63
CA PRO A 315 3.17 17.15 -17.07
C PRO A 315 2.30 18.20 -16.34
N ILE A 316 1.10 18.49 -16.86
CA ILE A 316 0.17 19.45 -16.24
C ILE A 316 -0.35 18.90 -14.91
N ALA A 317 -0.72 17.62 -14.88
CA ALA A 317 -1.17 16.95 -13.66
C ALA A 317 -0.06 16.89 -12.60
N VAL A 318 1.17 16.61 -13.01
CA VAL A 318 2.35 16.60 -12.12
C VAL A 318 2.66 17.99 -11.62
N PHE A 319 2.60 19.02 -12.47
CA PHE A 319 2.77 20.40 -12.05
C PHE A 319 1.78 20.77 -10.93
N ALA A 320 0.49 20.57 -11.18
CA ALA A 320 -0.56 20.91 -10.23
C ALA A 320 -0.44 20.09 -8.93
N GLY A 321 -0.23 18.77 -9.05
CA GLY A 321 -0.09 17.87 -7.92
C GLY A 321 1.12 18.19 -7.06
N VAL A 322 2.32 18.27 -7.65
CA VAL A 322 3.57 18.55 -6.92
C VAL A 322 3.51 19.94 -6.28
N THR A 323 3.03 20.97 -6.98
CA THR A 323 2.89 22.30 -6.38
C THR A 323 1.96 22.28 -5.17
N LEU A 324 0.78 21.64 -5.28
CA LEU A 324 -0.17 21.57 -4.17
C LEU A 324 0.42 20.82 -2.98
N ILE A 325 1.08 19.69 -3.22
CA ILE A 325 1.70 18.87 -2.18
C ILE A 325 2.86 19.63 -1.54
N THR A 326 3.73 20.25 -2.33
CA THR A 326 4.88 21.01 -1.80
C THR A 326 4.42 22.15 -0.90
N PHE A 327 3.38 22.88 -1.33
CA PHE A 327 2.78 23.94 -0.52
C PHE A 327 2.06 23.42 0.73
N ALA A 328 1.42 22.25 0.63
CA ALA A 328 0.67 21.68 1.73
C ALA A 328 1.58 21.05 2.80
N ALA A 329 2.57 20.29 2.38
CA ALA A 329 3.34 19.36 3.22
C ALA A 329 4.63 19.93 3.81
N PHE A 330 5.30 20.85 3.10
CA PHE A 330 6.64 21.29 3.51
C PHE A 330 6.58 22.66 4.20
N PRO A 331 7.32 22.85 5.30
CA PRO A 331 7.54 24.16 5.89
C PRO A 331 8.50 24.94 4.98
N LEU A 332 7.93 25.59 3.96
CA LEU A 332 8.66 26.42 2.99
C LEU A 332 9.13 27.72 3.66
N SER A 333 8.83 28.88 3.09
CA SER A 333 9.12 30.16 3.71
C SER A 333 7.97 30.65 4.59
N ASN A 334 8.29 31.35 5.69
CA ASN A 334 7.30 32.10 6.48
C ASN A 334 6.62 33.21 5.67
N LYS A 335 7.23 33.64 4.55
CA LYS A 335 6.63 34.60 3.63
C LYS A 335 5.83 33.85 2.57
N LEU A 336 4.51 34.02 2.59
CA LEU A 336 3.58 33.43 1.63
C LEU A 336 4.03 33.54 0.15
N PRO A 337 4.48 34.71 -0.39
CA PRO A 337 4.89 34.78 -1.79
C PRO A 337 6.11 33.92 -2.11
N ILE A 338 7.05 33.78 -1.17
CA ILE A 338 8.25 32.94 -1.35
C ILE A 338 7.86 31.47 -1.28
N ALA A 339 6.99 31.08 -0.35
CA ALA A 339 6.47 29.72 -0.27
C ALA A 339 5.74 29.31 -1.55
N VAL A 340 4.86 30.17 -2.08
CA VAL A 340 4.17 29.91 -3.34
C VAL A 340 5.16 29.80 -4.50
N ALA A 341 6.15 30.69 -4.59
CA ALA A 341 7.18 30.61 -5.63
C ALA A 341 8.00 29.32 -5.57
N GLN A 342 8.40 28.87 -4.37
CA GLN A 342 9.11 27.60 -4.18
C GLN A 342 8.24 26.41 -4.59
N ALA A 343 6.96 26.38 -4.19
CA ALA A 343 6.03 25.31 -4.57
C ALA A 343 5.77 25.26 -6.08
N LEU A 344 5.62 26.41 -6.74
CA LEU A 344 5.52 26.51 -8.19
C LEU A 344 6.80 26.03 -8.86
N GLY A 345 7.98 26.40 -8.35
CA GLY A 345 9.27 25.94 -8.84
C GLY A 345 9.47 24.42 -8.75
N CYS A 346 9.06 23.80 -7.63
CA CYS A 346 9.07 22.34 -7.51
C CYS A 346 8.10 21.68 -8.50
N GLY A 347 6.92 22.25 -8.70
CA GLY A 347 5.94 21.77 -9.68
C GLY A 347 6.46 21.85 -11.11
N THR A 348 7.05 22.97 -11.52
CA THR A 348 7.59 23.13 -12.89
C THR A 348 8.73 22.16 -13.14
N LEU A 349 9.62 21.97 -12.16
CA LEU A 349 10.69 20.97 -12.24
C LEU A 349 10.13 19.55 -12.39
N GLY A 350 9.15 19.18 -11.57
CA GLY A 350 8.50 17.87 -11.66
C GLY A 350 7.85 17.63 -13.03
N ALA A 351 7.11 18.62 -13.54
CA ALA A 351 6.47 18.56 -14.85
C ALA A 351 7.50 18.42 -15.99
N PHE A 352 8.60 19.16 -15.92
CA PHE A 352 9.68 19.07 -16.90
C PHE A 352 10.34 17.69 -16.90
N LEU A 353 10.66 17.15 -15.72
CA LEU A 353 11.26 15.81 -15.58
C LEU A 353 10.34 14.73 -16.15
N VAL A 354 9.06 14.76 -15.80
CA VAL A 354 8.08 13.77 -16.29
C VAL A 354 7.87 13.88 -17.79
N ASN A 355 7.76 15.10 -18.33
CA ASN A 355 7.68 15.31 -19.78
C ASN A 355 8.90 14.72 -20.50
N ASN A 356 10.10 14.94 -19.98
CA ASN A 356 11.34 14.42 -20.59
C ASN A 356 11.41 12.89 -20.51
N ILE A 357 11.02 12.28 -19.39
CA ILE A 357 10.98 10.83 -19.22
C ILE A 357 9.98 10.20 -20.20
N ILE A 358 8.76 10.73 -20.26
CA ILE A 358 7.69 10.25 -21.16
C ILE A 358 8.16 10.36 -22.61
N ARG A 359 8.66 11.51 -23.05
CA ARG A 359 9.11 11.72 -24.44
C ARG A 359 10.30 10.84 -24.79
N LYS A 360 11.23 10.61 -23.86
CA LYS A 360 12.39 9.75 -24.08
C LYS A 360 12.01 8.26 -24.18
N GLN A 361 11.10 7.77 -23.34
CA GLN A 361 10.76 6.34 -23.29
C GLN A 361 9.65 5.96 -24.28
N LEU A 362 8.63 6.80 -24.43
CA LEU A 362 7.44 6.54 -25.25
C LEU A 362 7.45 7.30 -26.59
N GLY A 363 8.45 8.15 -26.86
CA GLY A 363 8.53 8.96 -28.08
C GLY A 363 8.46 8.15 -29.38
N HIS A 364 9.05 6.96 -29.40
CA HIS A 364 8.99 6.08 -30.58
C HIS A 364 7.57 5.53 -30.82
N LEU A 365 6.80 5.22 -29.76
CA LEU A 365 5.41 4.79 -29.87
C LEU A 365 4.50 5.94 -30.25
N LEU A 366 4.73 7.14 -29.70
CA LEU A 366 4.01 8.36 -30.07
C LEU A 366 4.22 8.69 -31.56
N ALA A 367 5.46 8.58 -32.05
CA ALA A 367 5.78 8.79 -33.47
C ALA A 367 5.11 7.72 -34.36
N LYS A 368 5.18 6.44 -33.98
CA LYS A 368 4.54 5.34 -34.72
C LYS A 368 3.01 5.49 -34.77
N ALA A 369 2.39 5.88 -33.66
CA ALA A 369 0.95 6.09 -33.57
C ALA A 369 0.47 7.28 -34.40
N LYS A 370 1.30 8.33 -34.53
CA LYS A 370 1.03 9.47 -35.41
C LYS A 370 1.09 9.08 -36.89
N SER A 371 2.00 8.19 -37.27
CA SER A 371 2.14 7.71 -38.65
C SER A 371 1.04 6.71 -39.06
N ALA A 372 0.47 5.96 -38.13
CA ALA A 372 -0.59 4.98 -38.40
C ALA A 372 -1.97 5.61 -38.66
N HIS A 373 -2.18 6.88 -38.28
CA HIS A 373 -3.46 7.61 -38.39
C HIS A 373 -3.70 8.28 -39.75
N HIS A 374 -3.10 7.79 -40.84
CA HIS A 374 -3.31 8.33 -42.19
C HIS A 374 -4.51 7.72 -42.96
N GLU A 375 -5.34 6.89 -42.33
CA GLU A 375 -6.64 6.51 -42.92
C GLU A 375 -7.78 7.36 -42.33
N PRO A 376 -8.63 7.98 -43.19
CA PRO A 376 -9.67 8.88 -42.73
C PRO A 376 -10.80 8.08 -42.09
N HIS A 377 -11.01 8.28 -40.79
CA HIS A 377 -12.25 7.85 -40.14
C HIS A 377 -13.34 8.87 -40.45
N ASP A 378 -14.39 8.40 -41.10
CA ASP A 378 -15.59 9.16 -41.50
C ASP A 378 -16.12 10.03 -40.35
N GLU A 379 -16.24 11.33 -40.62
CA GLU A 379 -16.86 12.30 -39.73
C GLU A 379 -18.34 11.93 -39.53
N SER A 380 -18.71 11.47 -38.33
CA SER A 380 -20.11 11.49 -37.91
C SER A 380 -20.28 12.02 -36.48
N THR A 381 -20.55 13.33 -36.46
CA THR A 381 -21.34 14.07 -35.46
C THR A 381 -20.67 14.43 -34.12
N PRO A 382 -20.59 15.72 -33.75
CA PRO A 382 -20.31 16.12 -32.38
C PRO A 382 -21.57 15.88 -31.54
N LYS A 383 -21.79 14.64 -31.08
CA LYS A 383 -22.75 14.43 -29.99
C LYS A 383 -22.20 15.18 -28.78
N SER A 384 -23.00 16.08 -28.20
CA SER A 384 -22.66 16.77 -26.95
C SER A 384 -22.44 15.73 -25.86
N LEU A 385 -21.21 15.24 -25.74
CA LEU A 385 -20.82 14.23 -24.77
C LEU A 385 -20.91 14.86 -23.39
N GLY A 386 -22.01 14.58 -22.69
CA GLY A 386 -22.21 15.00 -21.31
C GLY A 386 -21.14 14.37 -20.40
N PHE A 387 -20.79 15.03 -19.30
CA PHE A 387 -19.76 14.57 -18.36
C PHE A 387 -19.99 13.13 -17.83
N LEU A 388 -21.23 12.64 -17.86
CA LEU A 388 -21.61 11.32 -17.38
C LEU A 388 -21.63 10.21 -18.45
N SER A 389 -21.43 10.52 -19.73
CA SER A 389 -21.48 9.51 -20.81
C SER A 389 -20.38 8.45 -20.67
N ASP A 390 -20.71 7.19 -20.93
CA ASP A 390 -19.72 6.11 -20.99
C ASP A 390 -18.96 6.12 -22.33
N ILE A 391 -17.67 6.43 -22.26
CA ILE A 391 -16.75 6.50 -23.40
C ILE A 391 -16.03 5.16 -23.55
N ALA A 392 -16.02 4.53 -24.72
CA ALA A 392 -15.18 3.35 -24.95
C ALA A 392 -13.69 3.70 -24.77
N GLY A 393 -12.91 2.84 -24.11
CA GLY A 393 -11.47 3.09 -23.93
C GLY A 393 -10.69 2.95 -25.24
N PRO A 394 -9.48 3.55 -25.34
CA PRO A 394 -8.60 3.34 -26.49
C PRO A 394 -8.22 1.85 -26.61
N THR A 395 -7.86 1.43 -27.82
CA THR A 395 -7.43 0.05 -28.13
C THR A 395 -6.08 0.04 -28.84
N GLY A 396 -5.43 -1.13 -28.90
CA GLY A 396 -4.15 -1.32 -29.59
C GLY A 396 -3.02 -0.42 -29.06
N THR A 397 -2.20 0.10 -29.97
CA THR A 397 -1.01 0.91 -29.63
C THR A 397 -1.35 2.18 -28.83
N GLN A 398 -2.52 2.77 -29.04
CA GLN A 398 -2.96 3.95 -28.26
C GLN A 398 -3.17 3.59 -26.79
N LEU A 399 -3.73 2.42 -26.51
CA LEU A 399 -3.92 1.93 -25.14
C LEU A 399 -2.58 1.67 -24.45
N GLU A 400 -1.62 1.06 -25.16
CA GLU A 400 -0.28 0.80 -24.65
C GLU A 400 0.45 2.10 -24.25
N ILE A 401 0.36 3.15 -25.08
CA ILE A 401 0.94 4.46 -24.78
C ILE A 401 0.27 5.07 -23.55
N VAL A 402 -1.06 5.07 -23.50
CA VAL A 402 -1.81 5.60 -22.35
C VAL A 402 -1.42 4.85 -21.07
N TYR A 403 -1.34 3.52 -21.10
CA TYR A 403 -0.93 2.73 -19.94
C TYR A 403 0.53 2.96 -19.56
N GLY A 404 1.42 3.16 -20.54
CA GLY A 404 2.81 3.55 -20.29
C GLY A 404 2.90 4.90 -19.56
N VAL A 405 2.22 5.93 -20.07
CA VAL A 405 2.18 7.26 -19.43
C VAL A 405 1.61 7.18 -18.02
N PHE A 406 0.45 6.55 -17.86
CA PHE A 406 -0.20 6.43 -16.56
C PHE A 406 0.54 5.47 -15.62
N GLY A 407 1.37 4.56 -16.12
CA GLY A 407 2.29 3.77 -15.31
C GLY A 407 3.27 4.67 -14.55
N TYR A 408 3.93 5.62 -15.23
CA TYR A 408 4.79 6.59 -14.55
C TYR A 408 4.01 7.49 -13.60
N MET A 409 2.83 7.97 -14.02
CA MET A 409 1.98 8.78 -13.15
C MET A 409 1.55 8.01 -11.90
N GLN A 410 1.27 6.72 -12.02
CA GLN A 410 0.89 5.86 -10.91
C GLN A 410 2.05 5.68 -9.93
N VAL A 411 3.28 5.49 -10.42
CA VAL A 411 4.47 5.47 -9.52
C VAL A 411 4.56 6.77 -8.72
N LEU A 412 4.29 7.92 -9.34
CA LEU A 412 4.29 9.21 -8.63
C LEU A 412 3.14 9.32 -7.62
N SER A 413 1.93 8.82 -7.94
CA SER A 413 0.82 8.80 -6.97
C SER A 413 1.08 7.84 -5.80
N ALA A 414 1.72 6.70 -6.03
CA ALA A 414 2.12 5.77 -4.97
C ALA A 414 3.19 6.38 -4.05
N CYS A 415 4.15 7.10 -4.64
CA CYS A 415 5.10 7.90 -3.86
C CYS A 415 4.39 8.93 -2.99
N PHE A 416 3.44 9.66 -3.57
CA PHE A 416 2.65 10.64 -2.84
C PHE A 416 1.82 9.98 -1.71
N MET A 417 1.14 8.88 -2.00
CA MET A 417 0.38 8.12 -1.00
C MET A 417 1.26 7.62 0.13
N SER A 418 2.45 7.09 -0.16
CA SER A 418 3.41 6.61 0.86
C SER A 418 3.84 7.74 1.79
N PHE A 419 4.12 8.91 1.23
CA PHE A 419 4.49 10.08 2.02
C PHE A 419 3.32 10.57 2.91
N ALA A 420 2.12 10.69 2.34
CA ALA A 420 0.93 11.10 3.09
C ALA A 420 0.57 10.10 4.19
N HIS A 421 0.68 8.81 3.89
CA HIS A 421 0.45 7.69 4.80
C HIS A 421 1.41 7.72 5.98
N GLY A 422 2.72 7.80 5.74
CA GLY A 422 3.71 7.87 6.82
C GLY A 422 3.47 9.05 7.78
N GLY A 423 3.04 10.20 7.26
CA GLY A 423 2.69 11.37 8.08
C GLY A 423 1.40 11.21 8.89
N ASN A 424 0.38 10.52 8.36
CA ASN A 424 -0.85 10.26 9.11
C ASN A 424 -0.66 9.16 10.16
N ASP A 425 -0.06 8.04 9.77
CA ASP A 425 -0.15 6.80 10.53
C ASP A 425 0.93 6.66 11.60
N VAL A 426 2.05 7.41 11.50
CA VAL A 426 3.02 7.49 12.60
C VAL A 426 2.37 7.95 13.91
N SER A 427 1.32 8.76 13.82
CA SER A 427 0.57 9.26 14.97
C SER A 427 -0.12 8.16 15.78
N ASN A 428 -0.50 7.06 15.13
CA ASN A 428 -1.15 5.92 15.77
C ASN A 428 -0.20 5.21 16.76
N ALA A 429 1.10 5.22 16.49
CA ALA A 429 2.12 4.69 17.40
C ALA A 429 2.64 5.78 18.35
N ILE A 430 2.98 6.96 17.81
CA ILE A 430 3.69 7.99 18.56
C ILE A 430 2.76 8.79 19.48
N GLY A 431 1.48 8.93 19.17
CA GLY A 431 0.53 9.66 20.03
C GLY A 431 0.41 9.04 21.42
N PRO A 432 0.00 7.76 21.54
CA PRO A 432 -0.07 7.07 22.82
C PRO A 432 1.30 6.91 23.49
N LEU A 433 2.36 6.68 22.70
CA LEU A 433 3.74 6.59 23.18
C LEU A 433 4.18 7.90 23.85
N ALA A 434 3.96 9.05 23.20
CA ALA A 434 4.31 10.37 23.72
C ALA A 434 3.49 10.71 24.98
N ALA A 435 2.23 10.29 25.03
CA ALA A 435 1.41 10.41 26.24
C ALA A 435 2.01 9.59 27.40
N ALA A 436 2.43 8.35 27.15
CA ALA A 436 3.05 7.50 28.18
C ALA A 436 4.39 8.06 28.66
N LEU A 437 5.24 8.55 27.75
CA LEU A 437 6.52 9.18 28.08
C LEU A 437 6.34 10.47 28.89
N SER A 438 5.31 11.27 28.60
CA SER A 438 5.01 12.47 29.38
C SER A 438 4.65 12.17 30.83
N ILE A 439 3.94 11.06 31.08
CA ILE A 439 3.60 10.63 32.45
C ILE A 439 4.88 10.32 33.24
N LEU A 440 5.85 9.65 32.61
CA LEU A 440 7.12 9.32 33.24
C LEU A 440 8.00 10.55 33.54
N GLN A 441 7.88 11.61 32.74
CA GLN A 441 8.65 12.84 32.90
C GLN A 441 8.03 13.81 33.92
N GLY A 442 6.90 13.45 34.55
CA GLY A 442 6.20 14.34 35.49
C GLY A 442 5.55 15.54 34.80
N GLY A 443 5.33 15.47 33.48
CA GLY A 443 4.62 16.51 32.75
C GLY A 443 3.19 16.61 33.28
N ALA A 444 2.82 17.78 33.80
CA ALA A 444 1.46 18.06 34.23
C ALA A 444 0.50 17.72 33.07
N THR A 445 -0.54 16.94 33.39
CA THR A 445 -1.61 16.51 32.50
C THR A 445 -2.36 17.72 31.95
N GLY A 446 -1.79 18.42 30.96
CA GLY A 446 -2.37 19.65 30.39
C GLY A 446 -1.42 20.56 29.60
N GLY A 447 -0.09 20.40 29.70
CA GLY A 447 0.86 21.19 28.91
C GLY A 447 0.92 20.81 27.42
N GLU A 448 1.33 21.76 26.56
CA GLU A 448 1.77 21.41 25.19
C GLU A 448 3.09 20.65 25.25
N ILE A 449 3.01 19.32 25.30
CA ILE A 449 4.18 18.46 25.15
C ILE A 449 4.55 18.46 23.67
N VAL A 450 5.62 19.17 23.33
CA VAL A 450 6.22 19.13 22.00
C VAL A 450 6.85 17.75 21.83
N ILE A 451 6.37 16.99 20.85
CA ILE A 451 6.91 15.65 20.55
C ILE A 451 8.31 15.82 19.95
N PRO A 452 9.36 15.28 20.57
CA PRO A 452 10.71 15.40 20.02
C PRO A 452 10.81 14.71 18.67
N LEU A 453 11.57 15.31 17.75
CA LEU A 453 11.80 14.76 16.41
C LEU A 453 12.37 13.34 16.47
N ASP A 454 13.20 13.05 17.47
CA ASP A 454 13.78 11.72 17.70
C ASP A 454 12.70 10.64 17.89
N VAL A 455 11.58 10.97 18.54
CA VAL A 455 10.47 10.04 18.78
C VAL A 455 9.65 9.82 17.51
N LEU A 456 9.47 10.87 16.70
CA LEU A 456 8.87 10.74 15.36
C LEU A 456 9.76 9.89 14.43
N ALA A 457 11.07 10.11 14.47
CA ALA A 457 12.05 9.31 13.74
C ALA A 457 12.01 7.85 14.15
N TRP A 458 11.83 7.59 15.45
CA TRP A 458 11.66 6.24 16.00
C TRP A 458 10.40 5.55 15.45
N GLY A 459 9.28 6.27 15.38
CA GLY A 459 8.06 5.77 14.75
C GLY A 459 8.23 5.48 13.26
N GLY A 460 8.84 6.41 12.52
CA GLY A 460 9.16 6.21 11.11
C GLY A 460 10.07 5.00 10.89
N PHE A 461 11.11 4.83 11.71
CA PHE A 461 11.98 3.65 11.66
C PHE A 461 11.21 2.35 11.91
N GLY A 462 10.30 2.34 12.89
CA GLY A 462 9.40 1.22 13.12
C GLY A 462 8.58 0.86 11.89
N ILE A 463 7.91 1.85 11.28
CA ILE A 463 7.13 1.67 10.04
C ILE A 463 8.00 1.05 8.93
N VAL A 464 9.20 1.59 8.68
CA VAL A 464 10.13 1.05 7.67
C VAL A 464 10.56 -0.38 7.98
N ALA A 465 10.89 -0.67 9.23
CA ALA A 465 11.24 -2.02 9.65
C ALA A 465 10.07 -3.00 9.43
N GLY A 466 8.84 -2.55 9.66
CA GLY A 466 7.59 -3.27 9.42
C GLY A 466 7.40 -3.69 7.98
N LEU A 467 7.37 -2.68 7.11
CA LEU A 467 7.12 -2.88 5.69
C LEU A 467 8.23 -3.71 5.01
N MET A 468 9.49 -3.54 5.46
CA MET A 468 10.60 -4.32 4.91
C MET A 468 10.53 -5.79 5.30
N MET A 469 10.11 -6.11 6.53
CA MET A 469 10.10 -7.50 7.00
C MET A 469 8.84 -8.24 6.58
N TRP A 470 7.66 -7.64 6.70
CA TRP A 470 6.37 -8.34 6.56
C TRP A 470 5.39 -7.71 5.54
N GLY A 471 5.68 -6.51 5.04
CA GLY A 471 4.79 -5.77 4.13
C GLY A 471 4.39 -6.52 2.86
N TYR A 472 5.24 -7.44 2.38
CA TYR A 472 4.96 -8.23 1.18
C TYR A 472 3.68 -9.07 1.26
N ARG A 473 3.28 -9.51 2.46
CA ARG A 473 2.11 -10.39 2.67
C ARG A 473 0.81 -9.69 2.32
N VAL A 474 0.64 -8.47 2.81
CA VAL A 474 -0.58 -7.69 2.57
C VAL A 474 -0.57 -7.10 1.17
N ILE A 475 0.57 -6.62 0.66
CA ILE A 475 0.72 -6.14 -0.73
C ILE A 475 0.27 -7.21 -1.73
N ALA A 476 0.73 -8.45 -1.55
CA ALA A 476 0.37 -9.56 -2.44
C ALA A 476 -1.14 -9.87 -2.45
N THR A 477 -1.84 -9.59 -1.35
CA THR A 477 -3.27 -9.86 -1.18
C THR A 477 -4.13 -8.73 -1.77
N ILE A 478 -3.79 -7.47 -1.49
CA ILE A 478 -4.49 -6.28 -2.03
C ILE A 478 -4.37 -6.23 -3.56
N GLY A 479 -3.16 -6.42 -4.10
CA GLY A 479 -2.89 -6.33 -5.53
C GLY A 479 -3.70 -7.32 -6.38
N LYS A 480 -4.13 -8.45 -5.81
CA LYS A 480 -4.94 -9.47 -6.50
C LYS A 480 -6.45 -9.33 -6.27
N LYS A 481 -6.89 -8.75 -5.14
CA LYS A 481 -8.30 -8.79 -4.71
C LYS A 481 -9.11 -7.52 -5.00
N ILE A 482 -8.49 -6.36 -5.22
CA ILE A 482 -9.23 -5.10 -5.12
C ILE A 482 -9.92 -4.63 -6.42
N THR A 483 -9.48 -5.06 -7.61
CA THR A 483 -10.13 -4.96 -8.94
C THR A 483 -9.06 -5.26 -9.99
N GLU A 484 -9.41 -5.52 -11.26
CA GLU A 484 -8.44 -5.43 -12.34
C GLU A 484 -7.95 -3.97 -12.46
N LEU A 485 -6.89 -3.65 -11.73
CA LEU A 485 -6.35 -2.30 -11.62
C LEU A 485 -5.49 -2.01 -12.85
N THR A 486 -6.06 -1.26 -13.80
CA THR A 486 -5.28 -0.67 -14.89
C THR A 486 -4.53 0.56 -14.38
N PRO A 487 -3.39 0.96 -14.97
CA PRO A 487 -2.60 2.08 -14.47
C PRO A 487 -3.37 3.40 -14.30
N THR A 488 -4.29 3.69 -15.23
CA THR A 488 -5.17 4.87 -15.15
C THR A 488 -6.11 4.86 -13.95
N ARG A 489 -6.58 3.67 -13.55
CA ARG A 489 -7.46 3.48 -12.39
C ARG A 489 -6.67 3.56 -11.09
N GLY A 490 -5.52 2.89 -11.05
CA GLY A 490 -4.60 2.94 -9.91
C GLY A 490 -4.17 4.36 -9.60
N PHE A 491 -3.71 5.10 -10.62
CA PHE A 491 -3.37 6.52 -10.48
C PHE A 491 -4.51 7.36 -9.90
N ALA A 492 -5.72 7.25 -10.45
CA ALA A 492 -6.86 8.05 -10.00
C ALA A 492 -7.25 7.74 -8.54
N ALA A 493 -7.23 6.48 -8.14
CA ALA A 493 -7.54 6.05 -6.78
C ALA A 493 -6.45 6.49 -5.78
N GLU A 494 -5.18 6.23 -6.07
CA GLU A 494 -4.05 6.60 -5.21
C GLU A 494 -3.91 8.12 -5.07
N PHE A 495 -4.00 8.86 -6.18
CA PHE A 495 -3.89 10.32 -6.14
C PHE A 495 -5.01 10.95 -5.30
N ALA A 496 -6.24 10.46 -5.44
CA ALA A 496 -7.38 10.92 -4.66
C ALA A 496 -7.20 10.59 -3.17
N ALA A 497 -6.83 9.34 -2.86
CA ALA A 497 -6.62 8.90 -1.48
C ALA A 497 -5.49 9.67 -0.80
N ALA A 498 -4.34 9.80 -1.46
CA ALA A 498 -3.19 10.55 -0.97
C ALA A 498 -3.54 12.01 -0.72
N SER A 499 -4.31 12.64 -1.61
CA SER A 499 -4.78 14.02 -1.42
C SER A 499 -5.62 14.16 -0.14
N VAL A 500 -6.60 13.28 0.04
CA VAL A 500 -7.49 13.31 1.22
C VAL A 500 -6.71 13.05 2.51
N VAL A 501 -5.81 12.06 2.51
CA VAL A 501 -4.95 11.76 3.66
C VAL A 501 -4.04 12.95 4.00
N LEU A 502 -3.38 13.54 3.00
CA LEU A 502 -2.49 14.69 3.22
C LEU A 502 -3.24 15.88 3.84
N PHE A 503 -4.39 16.23 3.30
CA PHE A 503 -5.20 17.33 3.81
C PHE A 503 -5.71 17.07 5.22
N ALA A 504 -6.18 15.84 5.50
CA ALA A 504 -6.59 15.47 6.84
C ALA A 504 -5.42 15.54 7.85
N SER A 505 -4.23 15.05 7.45
CA SER A 505 -3.02 15.13 8.27
C SER A 505 -2.65 16.58 8.60
N LYS A 506 -2.74 17.48 7.61
CA LYS A 506 -2.49 18.91 7.81
C LYS A 506 -3.48 19.56 8.78
N LEU A 507 -4.73 19.11 8.78
CA LEU A 507 -5.75 19.53 9.74
C LEU A 507 -5.61 18.85 11.11
N GLY A 508 -4.61 17.98 11.29
CA GLY A 508 -4.42 17.20 12.52
C GLY A 508 -5.54 16.19 12.77
N LEU A 509 -6.29 15.80 11.74
CA LEU A 509 -7.38 14.84 11.84
C LEU A 509 -6.84 13.43 11.60
N PRO A 510 -6.85 12.53 12.61
CA PRO A 510 -6.48 11.14 12.39
C PRO A 510 -7.57 10.46 11.57
N ILE A 511 -7.22 9.98 10.39
CA ILE A 511 -8.13 9.25 9.50
C ILE A 511 -7.58 7.86 9.19
N SER A 512 -8.41 6.96 8.66
CA SER A 512 -7.95 5.68 8.13
C SER A 512 -7.56 5.83 6.66
N ALA A 513 -6.27 5.68 6.35
CA ALA A 513 -5.78 5.65 4.98
C ALA A 513 -6.35 4.45 4.21
N THR A 514 -6.44 3.28 4.85
CA THR A 514 -7.07 2.05 4.31
C THR A 514 -8.49 2.35 3.81
N HIS A 515 -9.31 3.01 4.62
CA HIS A 515 -10.70 3.31 4.23
C HIS A 515 -10.77 4.33 3.10
N THR A 516 -9.92 5.36 3.18
CA THR A 516 -9.86 6.43 2.17
C THR A 516 -9.49 5.86 0.80
N LEU A 517 -8.53 4.93 0.75
CA LEU A 517 -8.16 4.22 -0.47
C LEU A 517 -9.28 3.32 -0.97
N VAL A 518 -9.92 2.53 -0.10
CA VAL A 518 -11.05 1.66 -0.49
C VAL A 518 -12.18 2.51 -1.09
N GLY A 519 -12.52 3.63 -0.45
CA GLY A 519 -13.47 4.60 -0.99
C GLY A 519 -13.03 5.12 -2.36
N ALA A 520 -11.76 5.52 -2.50
CA ALA A 520 -11.22 5.98 -3.77
C ALA A 520 -11.29 4.90 -4.87
N VAL A 521 -10.99 3.64 -4.58
CA VAL A 521 -11.15 2.53 -5.54
C VAL A 521 -12.62 2.35 -5.92
N MET A 522 -13.53 2.39 -4.95
CA MET A 522 -14.97 2.32 -5.21
C MET A 522 -15.45 3.45 -6.12
N GLY A 523 -14.97 4.68 -5.91
CA GLY A 523 -15.27 5.82 -6.76
C GLY A 523 -14.84 5.63 -8.22
N VAL A 524 -13.67 5.04 -8.45
CA VAL A 524 -13.21 4.67 -9.81
C VAL A 524 -14.11 3.57 -10.41
N GLY A 525 -14.56 2.61 -9.59
CA GLY A 525 -15.55 1.61 -9.99
C GLY A 525 -16.86 2.27 -10.43
N PHE A 526 -17.47 3.09 -9.58
CA PHE A 526 -18.74 3.78 -9.88
C PHE A 526 -18.66 4.66 -11.13
N ALA A 527 -17.49 5.25 -11.42
CA ALA A 527 -17.29 6.03 -12.64
C ALA A 527 -17.43 5.22 -13.95
N ARG A 528 -17.38 3.87 -13.87
CA ARG A 528 -17.60 2.91 -14.96
C ARG A 528 -19.00 2.28 -14.97
N GLY A 529 -19.83 2.60 -13.98
CA GLY A 529 -21.15 1.99 -13.77
C GLY A 529 -21.24 1.19 -12.47
N LEU A 530 -22.46 1.12 -11.93
CA LEU A 530 -22.76 0.57 -10.60
C LEU A 530 -22.43 -0.94 -10.46
N ASN A 531 -22.47 -1.70 -11.55
CA ASN A 531 -22.23 -3.15 -11.55
C ASN A 531 -20.75 -3.56 -11.49
N SER A 532 -19.82 -2.60 -11.48
CA SER A 532 -18.37 -2.87 -11.55
C SER A 532 -17.69 -3.07 -10.18
N VAL A 533 -18.38 -2.75 -9.09
CA VAL A 533 -17.88 -2.92 -7.72
C VAL A 533 -18.42 -4.23 -7.15
N ARG A 534 -17.53 -5.15 -6.76
CA ARG A 534 -17.92 -6.40 -6.11
C ARG A 534 -18.43 -6.13 -4.69
N ALA A 535 -19.73 -6.24 -4.48
CA ALA A 535 -20.35 -6.02 -3.17
C ALA A 535 -19.78 -6.93 -2.07
N GLU A 536 -19.36 -8.15 -2.44
CA GLU A 536 -18.70 -9.08 -1.51
C GLU A 536 -17.38 -8.52 -0.96
N THR A 537 -16.51 -7.99 -1.82
CA THR A 537 -15.24 -7.38 -1.40
C THR A 537 -15.47 -6.17 -0.50
N VAL A 538 -16.46 -5.33 -0.81
CA VAL A 538 -16.84 -4.20 0.05
C VAL A 538 -17.34 -4.68 1.40
N ARG A 539 -18.19 -5.71 1.43
CA ARG A 539 -18.71 -6.30 2.67
C ARG A 539 -17.60 -6.87 3.54
N GLU A 540 -16.66 -7.62 2.96
CA GLU A 540 -15.51 -8.18 3.68
C GLU A 540 -14.67 -7.09 4.35
N ILE A 541 -14.39 -6.02 3.59
CA ILE A 541 -13.62 -4.87 4.09
C ILE A 541 -14.37 -4.15 5.22
N VAL A 542 -15.64 -3.82 5.04
CA VAL A 542 -16.45 -3.17 6.09
C VAL A 542 -16.56 -4.05 7.33
N THR A 543 -16.69 -5.37 7.15
CA THR A 543 -16.73 -6.32 8.26
C THR A 543 -15.41 -6.32 9.04
N SER A 544 -14.26 -6.30 8.35
CA SER A 544 -12.96 -6.23 9.03
C SER A 544 -12.82 -4.95 9.87
N TRP A 545 -13.37 -3.83 9.39
CA TRP A 545 -13.36 -2.55 10.10
C TRP A 545 -14.17 -2.58 11.39
N VAL A 546 -15.38 -3.18 11.34
CA VAL A 546 -16.27 -3.31 12.50
C VAL A 546 -15.67 -4.25 13.54
N VAL A 547 -15.01 -5.33 13.13
CA VAL A 547 -14.37 -6.30 14.04
C VAL A 547 -13.11 -5.74 14.69
N THR A 548 -12.36 -4.88 13.99
CA THR A 548 -11.06 -4.39 14.46
C THR A 548 -11.15 -3.56 15.76
N ILE A 549 -12.19 -2.74 15.91
CA ILE A 549 -12.40 -1.90 17.10
C ILE A 549 -12.62 -2.73 18.38
N PRO A 550 -13.61 -3.64 18.45
CA PRO A 550 -13.85 -4.42 19.66
C PRO A 550 -12.69 -5.38 19.97
N VAL A 551 -12.01 -5.94 18.96
CA VAL A 551 -10.85 -6.81 19.22
C VAL A 551 -9.71 -6.02 19.88
N GLY A 552 -9.38 -4.82 19.36
CA GLY A 552 -8.41 -3.93 19.99
C GLY A 552 -8.80 -3.57 21.42
N ALA A 553 -10.06 -3.18 21.64
CA ALA A 553 -10.60 -2.86 22.96
C ALA A 553 -10.44 -4.03 23.96
N VAL A 554 -10.82 -5.24 23.56
CA VAL A 554 -10.73 -6.44 24.41
C VAL A 554 -9.27 -6.77 24.73
N PHE A 555 -8.38 -6.76 23.74
CA PHE A 555 -6.96 -6.99 23.98
C PHE A 555 -6.35 -5.93 24.91
N ALA A 556 -6.70 -4.66 24.76
CA ALA A 556 -6.20 -3.59 25.62
C ALA A 556 -6.63 -3.79 27.08
N VAL A 557 -7.88 -4.22 27.31
CA VAL A 557 -8.39 -4.53 28.65
C VAL A 557 -7.65 -5.73 29.25
N VAL A 558 -7.48 -6.81 28.49
CA VAL A 558 -6.76 -8.00 28.95
C VAL A 558 -5.30 -7.68 29.26
N TYR A 559 -4.61 -6.94 28.39
CA TYR A 559 -3.21 -6.55 28.60
C TYR A 559 -3.05 -5.61 29.79
N THR A 560 -3.99 -4.68 29.99
CA THR A 560 -4.00 -3.83 31.18
C THR A 560 -4.18 -4.68 32.44
N TRP A 561 -5.11 -5.63 32.43
CA TRP A 561 -5.31 -6.55 33.56
C TRP A 561 -4.05 -7.35 33.88
N ILE A 562 -3.35 -7.87 32.86
CA ILE A 562 -2.09 -8.60 33.04
C ILE A 562 -1.00 -7.66 33.61
N LEU A 563 -0.73 -6.54 32.95
CA LEU A 563 0.34 -5.62 33.35
C LEU A 563 0.10 -4.98 34.72
N THR A 564 -1.16 -4.75 35.11
CA THR A 564 -1.51 -4.26 36.45
C THR A 564 -1.19 -5.26 37.57
N LYS A 565 -1.10 -6.57 37.27
CA LYS A 565 -0.61 -7.57 38.25
C LYS A 565 0.90 -7.55 38.43
N PHE A 566 1.65 -7.14 37.42
CA PHE A 566 3.11 -6.99 37.48
C PHE A 566 3.55 -5.59 37.97
N LEU A 567 2.60 -4.65 38.06
CA LEU A 567 2.78 -3.24 38.44
C LEU A 567 3.34 -3.02 39.86
N PRO A 568 2.98 -3.79 40.91
CA PRO A 568 3.55 -3.63 42.26
C PRO A 568 5.08 -3.90 42.32
N THR A 569 5.60 -4.62 41.33
CA THR A 569 7.05 -4.88 41.16
C THR A 569 7.76 -3.78 40.36
N ILE A 570 6.99 -2.91 39.67
CA ILE A 570 7.49 -1.91 38.72
C ILE A 570 7.34 -0.48 39.25
N PHE A 571 6.37 -0.18 40.12
CA PHE A 571 6.12 1.14 40.72
C PHE A 571 6.38 1.20 42.22
#